data_AF-X1BVY6-F1
#
_entry.id   AF-X1BVY6-F1
#
_cell.length_a   1.000
_cell.length_b   1.000
_cell.length_c   1.000
_cell.angle_alpha   90.00
_cell.angle_beta   90.00
_cell.angle_gamma   90.00
#
_symmetry.space_group_name_H-M   'P 1'
#
loop_
_entity.id
_entity.type
_entity.pdbx_description
1 polymer ?
#
loop_
_entity_poly.entity_id
_entity_poly.type
_entity_poly.pdbx_seq_one_letter_code
_entity_poly.pdbx_strand_id
1 'polypeptide(L)'
;GIFTGQEINLPVKIAEPLCDRLLEALAQEVKEEKKEEAVFFDQGQLTYQQARPGISLDQKKSLEQITAGLGELKEIIPLAYQEERPDNRYLNLLPTYYRLAELINNTPIKVMAGNSLLDQIDEDQLISWLEIDNSPLLDCRIKKGCLLISDLAPEANQVKFNQIAVREYVNQLAAQLDRPAQNAELAFSGGRVVIVTPSQSGFEIDQGNLIEKLTELITNPRPIVKTKAKRYPPTIHEGNTKELGIKELIGRGESTFYGSSNKRVHNIRTGGQKINGFLVAPGETFSTAAALGSVNRSTGYLPELVIKG
;
A
#
# COMPACT_ATOMS: atom_id res chain seq x y z
N GLY A 1 71.34 37.02 48.42
CA GLY A 1 70.32 36.35 49.24
C GLY A 1 69.48 35.51 48.32
N ILE A 2 69.37 34.21 48.60
CA ILE A 2 68.48 33.30 47.86
C ILE A 2 67.08 33.67 48.31
N PHE A 3 66.27 34.24 47.42
CA PHE A 3 64.85 34.44 47.69
C PHE A 3 64.20 33.07 47.73
N THR A 4 63.88 32.58 48.93
CA THR A 4 62.99 31.44 49.11
C THR A 4 61.57 31.97 48.98
N GLY A 5 61.00 31.90 47.77
CA GLY A 5 59.59 32.22 47.55
C GLY A 5 58.73 31.36 48.47
N GLN A 6 57.83 31.98 49.21
CA GLN A 6 56.80 31.29 50.00
C GLN A 6 55.52 31.30 49.16
N GLU A 7 54.93 30.14 48.90
CA GLU A 7 53.58 30.08 48.31
C GLU A 7 52.59 30.69 49.31
N ILE A 8 51.94 31.77 48.89
CA ILE A 8 50.86 32.41 49.66
C ILE A 8 49.54 31.96 49.01
N ASN A 9 48.86 31.01 49.64
CA ASN A 9 47.47 30.70 49.28
C ASN A 9 46.56 31.79 49.85
N LEU A 10 46.03 32.65 48.97
CA LEU A 10 45.04 33.65 49.36
C LEU A 10 43.70 32.95 49.66
N PRO A 11 43.08 33.17 50.83
CA PRO A 11 41.73 32.68 51.09
C PRO A 11 40.73 33.50 50.26
N VAL A 12 40.40 33.03 49.06
CA VAL A 12 39.38 33.63 48.21
C VAL A 12 38.00 33.22 48.72
N LYS A 13 37.15 34.20 49.04
CA LYS A 13 35.72 34.00 49.28
C LYS A 13 34.95 34.52 48.08
N ILE A 14 34.32 33.62 47.34
CA ILE A 14 33.45 33.98 46.22
C ILE A 14 32.05 34.25 46.78
N ALA A 15 31.44 35.35 46.35
CA ALA A 15 30.03 35.58 46.62
C ALA A 15 29.19 34.60 45.77
N GLU A 16 28.75 33.50 46.38
CA GLU A 16 28.00 32.42 45.71
C GLU A 16 26.89 32.93 44.76
N PRO A 17 26.03 33.90 45.15
CA PRO A 17 24.94 34.37 44.27
C PRO A 17 25.38 35.17 43.03
N LEU A 18 26.61 35.68 43.01
CA LEU A 18 27.16 36.35 41.83
C LEU A 18 27.80 35.33 40.88
N CYS A 19 28.44 34.30 41.42
CA CYS A 19 29.05 33.23 40.64
C CYS A 19 28.00 32.36 39.96
N ASP A 20 26.92 32.01 40.68
CA ASP A 20 25.81 31.23 40.13
C ASP A 20 25.14 31.94 38.94
N ARG A 21 24.87 33.25 39.08
CA ARG A 21 24.31 34.05 37.97
C ARG A 21 25.23 34.16 36.76
N LEU A 22 26.55 34.26 37.00
CA LEU A 22 27.53 34.25 35.92
C LEU A 22 27.56 32.89 35.21
N LEU A 23 27.58 31.79 35.96
CA LEU A 23 27.55 30.43 35.42
C LEU A 23 26.25 30.12 34.68
N GLU A 24 25.11 30.63 35.14
CA GLU A 24 23.83 30.51 34.42
C GLU A 24 23.85 31.27 33.09
N ALA A 25 24.33 32.51 33.07
CA ALA A 25 24.44 33.30 31.84
C ALA A 25 25.37 32.63 30.82
N LEU A 26 26.56 32.18 31.27
CA LEU A 26 27.52 31.46 30.43
C LEU A 26 26.97 30.11 29.96
N ALA A 27 26.20 29.42 30.80
CA ALA A 27 25.57 28.16 30.41
C ALA A 27 24.58 28.36 29.27
N GLN A 28 23.82 29.45 29.24
CA GLN A 28 22.91 29.76 28.12
C GLN A 28 23.65 30.18 26.86
N GLU A 29 24.75 30.93 26.99
CA GLU A 29 25.54 31.40 25.85
C GLU A 29 26.25 30.25 25.12
N VAL A 30 26.76 29.26 25.86
CA VAL A 30 27.52 28.13 25.30
C VAL A 30 26.65 26.91 25.00
N LYS A 31 25.36 26.93 25.38
CA LYS A 31 24.47 25.79 25.16
C LYS A 31 24.29 25.52 23.67
N GLU A 32 24.78 24.37 23.23
CA GLU A 32 24.45 23.79 21.93
C GLU A 32 23.52 22.61 22.13
N GLU A 33 22.34 22.65 21.52
CA GLU A 33 21.41 21.53 21.60
C GLU A 33 21.93 20.33 20.80
N LYS A 34 21.92 19.16 21.44
CA LYS A 34 22.19 17.91 20.74
C LYS A 34 21.17 17.70 19.63
N LYS A 35 21.62 17.14 18.52
CA LYS A 35 20.76 16.71 17.41
C LYS A 35 20.81 15.20 17.27
N GLU A 36 19.63 14.60 17.29
CA GLU A 36 19.49 13.18 16.98
C GLU A 36 19.59 12.94 15.45
N GLU A 37 20.02 11.75 15.07
CA GLU A 37 19.97 11.32 13.68
C GLU A 37 18.50 11.08 13.31
N ALA A 38 18.05 11.61 12.18
CA ALA A 38 16.65 11.55 11.78
C ALA A 38 16.49 11.43 10.26
N VAL A 39 15.40 10.81 9.82
CA VAL A 39 15.00 10.72 8.41
C VAL A 39 13.57 11.19 8.32
N PHE A 40 13.29 12.35 7.73
CA PHE A 40 11.96 12.96 7.75
C PHE A 40 11.54 13.54 6.40
N PHE A 41 10.24 13.81 6.21
CA PHE A 41 9.77 14.59 5.07
C PHE A 41 9.73 16.08 5.42
N ASP A 42 10.42 16.89 4.62
CA ASP A 42 10.34 18.35 4.66
C ASP A 42 9.84 18.88 3.32
N GLN A 43 8.71 19.59 3.35
CA GLN A 43 8.05 20.12 2.15
C GLN A 43 7.83 19.07 1.02
N GLY A 44 7.54 17.82 1.41
CA GLY A 44 7.36 16.71 0.48
C GLY A 44 8.65 16.01 0.04
N GLN A 45 9.81 16.47 0.49
CA GLN A 45 11.10 15.84 0.18
C GLN A 45 11.63 15.02 1.36
N LEU A 46 12.04 13.79 1.08
CA LEU A 46 12.72 12.95 2.06
C LEU A 46 14.10 13.53 2.37
N THR A 47 14.36 13.79 3.65
CA THR A 47 15.56 14.46 4.16
C THR A 47 16.24 13.58 5.21
N TYR A 48 17.57 13.61 5.23
CA TYR A 48 18.40 12.97 6.26
C TYR A 48 19.10 14.03 7.11
N GLN A 49 18.95 13.94 8.44
CA GLN A 49 19.71 14.73 9.40
C GLN A 49 20.72 13.83 10.12
N GLN A 50 21.99 14.19 10.03
CA GLN A 50 23.05 13.54 10.79
C GLN A 50 23.03 13.98 12.26
N ALA A 51 23.25 13.03 13.17
CA ALA A 51 23.40 13.30 14.59
C ALA A 51 24.60 14.21 14.89
N ARG A 52 24.45 15.10 15.87
CA ARG A 52 25.52 15.98 16.38
C ARG A 52 25.43 16.08 17.91
N PRO A 53 26.56 15.93 18.64
CA PRO A 53 26.58 16.16 20.09
C PRO A 53 26.14 17.58 20.45
N GLY A 54 25.48 17.69 21.60
CA GLY A 54 25.24 18.98 22.26
C GLY A 54 26.39 19.33 23.20
N ILE A 55 26.44 20.59 23.59
CA ILE A 55 27.42 21.11 24.55
C ILE A 55 26.65 21.83 25.64
N SER A 56 26.94 21.49 26.90
CA SER A 56 26.43 22.22 28.06
C SER A 56 27.56 22.52 29.04
N LEU A 57 27.43 23.60 29.80
CA LEU A 57 28.41 23.99 30.80
C LEU A 57 28.31 23.04 32.01
N ASP A 58 29.42 22.40 32.40
CA ASP A 58 29.51 21.67 33.65
C ASP A 58 29.69 22.69 34.77
N GLN A 59 28.58 23.21 35.28
CA GLN A 59 28.56 24.29 36.26
C GLN A 59 29.35 23.94 37.52
N LYS A 60 29.28 22.67 37.96
CA LYS A 60 30.00 22.21 39.14
C LYS A 60 31.52 22.24 38.93
N LYS A 61 32.03 21.62 37.87
CA LYS A 61 33.46 21.63 37.59
C LYS A 61 33.97 23.03 37.21
N SER A 62 33.14 23.83 36.54
CA SER A 62 33.46 25.22 36.23
C SER A 62 33.62 26.05 37.50
N LEU A 63 32.76 25.86 38.51
CA LEU A 63 32.91 26.50 39.81
C LEU A 63 34.20 26.07 40.53
N GLU A 64 34.53 24.78 40.48
CA GLU A 64 35.81 24.26 41.02
C GLU A 64 37.02 24.91 40.33
N GLN A 65 36.99 25.05 39.00
CA GLN A 65 38.04 25.69 38.20
C GLN A 65 38.15 27.20 38.46
N ILE A 66 37.04 27.91 38.58
CA ILE A 66 37.00 29.33 38.94
C ILE A 66 37.60 29.54 40.33
N THR A 67 37.23 28.72 41.31
CA THR A 67 37.75 28.82 42.67
C THR A 67 39.26 28.59 42.71
N ALA A 68 39.74 27.55 42.03
CA ALA A 68 41.17 27.25 41.95
C ALA A 68 41.95 28.34 41.19
N GLY A 69 41.44 28.78 40.04
CA GLY A 69 42.08 29.80 39.20
C GLY A 69 42.22 31.15 39.88
N LEU A 70 41.21 31.58 40.64
CA LEU A 70 41.27 32.80 41.44
C LEU A 70 42.25 32.69 42.60
N GLY A 71 42.34 31.52 43.25
CA GLY A 71 43.32 31.26 44.32
C GLY A 71 44.78 31.34 43.84
N GLU A 72 45.01 30.95 42.58
CA GLU A 72 46.32 31.00 41.91
C GLU A 72 46.57 32.29 41.11
N LEU A 73 45.63 33.25 41.12
CA LEU A 73 45.68 34.50 40.34
C LEU A 73 45.90 34.29 38.83
N LYS A 74 45.28 33.26 38.26
CA LYS A 74 45.34 32.99 36.81
C LYS A 74 44.59 34.06 36.02
N GLU A 75 45.21 34.56 34.96
CA GLU A 75 44.57 35.50 34.02
C GLU A 75 43.48 34.82 33.17
N ILE A 76 43.64 33.53 32.89
CA ILE A 76 42.71 32.72 32.08
C ILE A 76 42.29 31.52 32.91
N ILE A 77 40.99 31.40 33.14
CA ILE A 77 40.38 30.27 33.83
C ILE A 77 39.57 29.48 32.80
N PRO A 78 39.97 28.24 32.46
CA PRO A 78 39.16 27.40 31.58
C PRO A 78 37.86 27.03 32.29
N LEU A 79 36.77 26.94 31.52
CA LEU A 79 35.50 26.40 32.00
C LEU A 79 35.35 24.95 31.54
N ALA A 80 34.64 24.17 32.33
CA ALA A 80 34.38 22.77 32.06
C ALA A 80 33.06 22.66 31.30
N TYR A 81 33.07 21.86 30.23
CA TYR A 81 31.89 21.54 29.44
C TYR A 81 31.61 20.04 29.53
N GLN A 82 30.35 19.70 29.34
CA GLN A 82 29.88 18.35 29.18
C GLN A 82 29.31 18.18 27.78
N GLU A 83 29.74 17.13 27.09
CA GLU A 83 29.12 16.71 25.84
C GLU A 83 27.85 15.92 26.12
N GLU A 84 26.76 16.35 25.50
CA GLU A 84 25.50 15.60 25.47
C GLU A 84 25.46 14.77 24.19
N ARG A 85 25.82 13.49 24.31
CA ARG A 85 25.86 12.60 23.15
C ARG A 85 24.45 12.33 22.60
N PRO A 86 24.32 12.21 21.26
CA PRO A 86 23.11 11.69 20.65
C PRO A 86 22.79 10.31 21.20
N ASP A 87 21.50 9.99 21.22
CA ASP A 87 21.04 8.70 21.68
C ASP A 87 21.39 7.61 20.66
N ASN A 88 22.14 6.60 21.11
CA ASN A 88 22.57 5.48 20.27
C ASN A 88 21.41 4.71 19.62
N ARG A 89 20.20 4.84 20.18
CA ARG A 89 18.98 4.19 19.70
C ARG A 89 18.52 4.71 18.33
N TYR A 90 18.92 5.94 17.98
CA TYR A 90 18.62 6.57 16.69
C TYR A 90 19.79 6.50 15.71
N LEU A 91 20.94 5.98 16.12
CA LEU A 91 22.09 5.92 15.24
C LEU A 91 21.89 4.87 14.14
N ASN A 92 22.40 5.18 12.95
CA ASN A 92 22.37 4.35 11.75
C ASN A 92 21.01 4.28 11.03
N LEU A 93 20.33 5.43 10.88
CA LEU A 93 19.13 5.55 10.03
C LEU A 93 19.46 5.76 8.55
N LEU A 94 20.71 6.03 8.22
CA LEU A 94 21.16 6.23 6.85
C LEU A 94 20.77 5.09 5.87
N PRO A 95 20.86 3.78 6.22
CA PRO A 95 20.36 2.72 5.35
C PRO A 95 18.83 2.78 5.13
N THR A 96 18.07 3.21 6.15
CA THR A 96 16.62 3.41 6.03
C THR A 96 16.30 4.57 5.09
N TYR A 97 17.04 5.68 5.20
CA TYR A 97 16.94 6.79 4.26
C TYR A 97 17.14 6.35 2.82
N TYR A 98 18.22 5.62 2.53
CA TYR A 98 18.51 5.18 1.16
C TYR A 98 17.44 4.24 0.61
N ARG A 99 16.91 3.30 1.41
CA ARG A 99 15.81 2.42 0.97
C ARG A 99 14.54 3.20 0.64
N LEU A 100 14.17 4.17 1.48
CA LEU A 100 12.99 5.01 1.24
C LEU A 100 13.19 5.94 0.04
N ALA A 101 14.37 6.52 -0.11
CA ALA A 101 14.72 7.34 -1.26
C ALA A 101 14.63 6.53 -2.56
N GLU A 102 15.18 5.31 -2.56
CA GLU A 102 15.11 4.41 -3.71
C GLU A 102 13.67 3.96 -4.01
N LEU A 103 12.87 3.70 -2.98
CA LEU A 103 11.46 3.37 -3.12
C LEU A 103 10.67 4.50 -3.78
N ILE A 104 10.83 5.73 -3.30
CA ILE A 104 10.19 6.94 -3.84
C ILE A 104 10.66 7.19 -5.28
N ASN A 105 11.98 7.12 -5.54
CA ASN A 105 12.55 7.33 -6.88
C ASN A 105 12.11 6.29 -7.91
N ASN A 106 11.67 5.11 -7.47
CA ASN A 106 11.15 4.06 -8.35
C ASN A 106 9.68 4.26 -8.74
N THR A 107 9.01 5.30 -8.22
CA THR A 107 7.64 5.63 -8.59
C THR A 107 7.57 6.25 -10.01
N PRO A 108 6.47 6.03 -10.76
CA PRO A 108 5.35 5.17 -10.41
C PRO A 108 5.73 3.68 -10.46
N ILE A 109 5.29 2.92 -9.46
CA ILE A 109 5.54 1.48 -9.38
C ILE A 109 4.55 0.77 -10.31
N LYS A 110 5.07 0.02 -11.28
CA LYS A 110 4.25 -0.70 -12.27
C LYS A 110 3.83 -2.06 -11.73
N VAL A 111 2.52 -2.31 -11.63
CA VAL A 111 1.98 -3.63 -11.29
C VAL A 111 1.70 -4.39 -12.58
N MET A 112 2.34 -5.55 -12.75
CA MET A 112 2.29 -6.33 -13.98
C MET A 112 1.86 -7.78 -13.74
N ALA A 113 1.14 -8.37 -14.69
CA ALA A 113 0.98 -9.82 -14.80
C ALA A 113 1.51 -10.30 -16.16
N GLY A 114 2.62 -11.05 -16.13
CA GLY A 114 3.38 -11.34 -17.35
C GLY A 114 3.90 -10.05 -17.99
N ASN A 115 3.51 -9.80 -19.23
CA ASN A 115 3.84 -8.57 -19.96
C ASN A 115 2.70 -7.52 -19.95
N SER A 116 1.59 -7.81 -19.28
CA SER A 116 0.45 -6.90 -19.19
C SER A 116 0.63 -5.98 -17.99
N LEU A 117 0.59 -4.67 -18.23
CA LEU A 117 0.42 -3.67 -17.18
C LEU A 117 -1.01 -3.78 -16.64
N LEU A 118 -1.14 -3.96 -15.33
CA LEU A 118 -2.43 -4.00 -14.64
C LEU A 118 -2.77 -2.63 -14.06
N ASP A 119 -1.80 -1.99 -13.42
CA ASP A 119 -1.98 -0.69 -12.77
C ASP A 119 -0.62 0.00 -12.50
N GLN A 120 -0.66 1.24 -12.02
CA GLN A 120 0.49 2.05 -11.59
C GLN A 120 0.22 2.73 -10.25
N ILE A 121 1.13 2.55 -9.29
CA ILE A 121 1.06 3.18 -7.97
C ILE A 121 1.94 4.43 -8.01
N ASP A 122 1.33 5.60 -7.87
CA ASP A 122 2.05 6.87 -7.82
C ASP A 122 2.73 7.11 -6.46
N GLU A 123 3.55 8.15 -6.38
CA GLU A 123 4.29 8.52 -5.18
C GLU A 123 3.36 8.82 -4.00
N ASP A 124 2.29 9.57 -4.24
CA ASP A 124 1.34 10.00 -3.22
C ASP A 124 0.60 8.80 -2.60
N GLN A 125 0.20 7.84 -3.43
CA GLN A 125 -0.42 6.59 -3.02
C GLN A 125 0.59 5.72 -2.27
N LEU A 126 1.83 5.61 -2.76
CA LEU A 126 2.86 4.81 -2.09
C LEU A 126 3.20 5.37 -0.71
N ILE A 127 3.39 6.69 -0.60
CA ILE A 127 3.64 7.38 0.67
C ILE A 127 2.43 7.23 1.59
N SER A 128 1.20 7.22 1.06
CA SER A 128 0.00 7.03 1.88
C SER A 128 -0.05 5.68 2.59
N TRP A 129 0.63 4.68 2.06
CA TRP A 129 0.70 3.36 2.66
C TRP A 129 1.79 3.23 3.69
N LEU A 130 2.77 4.12 3.73
CA LEU A 130 3.85 4.02 4.70
C LEU A 130 3.33 4.30 6.11
N GLU A 131 3.84 3.54 7.08
CA GLU A 131 3.58 3.70 8.50
C GLU A 131 4.86 3.53 9.31
N ILE A 132 4.88 4.19 10.46
CA ILE A 132 5.81 3.85 11.54
C ILE A 132 5.00 3.61 12.81
N ASP A 133 5.32 2.55 13.54
CA ASP A 133 4.64 2.19 14.79
C ASP A 133 3.12 2.06 14.70
N ASN A 134 2.64 1.63 13.52
CA ASN A 134 1.20 1.56 13.19
C ASN A 134 0.50 2.93 13.14
N SER A 135 1.26 4.02 13.00
CA SER A 135 0.74 5.35 12.74
C SER A 135 0.92 5.71 11.27
N PRO A 136 -0.15 6.14 10.56
CA PRO A 136 -0.07 6.45 9.13
C PRO A 136 0.73 7.73 8.87
N LEU A 137 1.53 7.72 7.80
CA LEU A 137 2.28 8.91 7.36
C LEU A 137 1.42 9.93 6.60
N LEU A 138 0.11 9.70 6.45
CA LEU A 138 -0.77 10.62 5.73
C LEU A 138 -0.81 12.02 6.37
N ASP A 139 -0.69 12.09 7.69
CA ASP A 139 -0.63 13.34 8.46
C ASP A 139 0.67 14.12 8.17
N CYS A 140 1.66 13.48 7.54
CA CYS A 140 2.95 14.08 7.20
C CYS A 140 2.90 15.11 6.08
N ARG A 141 1.93 15.01 5.15
CA ARG A 141 1.73 16.04 4.12
C ARG A 141 1.07 17.31 4.66
N ILE A 142 0.37 17.20 5.80
CA ILE A 142 -0.41 18.30 6.39
C ILE A 142 0.41 19.05 7.46
N LYS A 143 1.29 18.34 8.18
CA LYS A 143 2.16 18.92 9.22
C LYS A 143 3.58 19.15 8.70
N LYS A 144 4.07 20.39 8.80
CA LYS A 144 5.48 20.74 8.51
C LYS A 144 6.43 19.82 9.27
N GLY A 145 7.27 19.05 8.55
CA GLY A 145 8.40 18.29 9.12
C GLY A 145 8.05 16.89 9.64
N CYS A 146 6.99 16.26 9.15
CA CYS A 146 6.58 14.97 9.69
C CYS A 146 7.27 13.81 8.96
N LEU A 147 8.25 13.24 9.66
CA LEU A 147 8.57 11.82 9.80
C LEU A 147 9.84 11.80 10.66
N LEU A 148 9.83 12.26 11.90
CA LEU A 148 11.04 12.16 12.70
C LEU A 148 11.18 10.72 13.19
N ILE A 149 11.91 9.87 12.45
CA ILE A 149 12.25 8.52 12.94
C ILE A 149 13.00 8.59 14.28
N SER A 150 13.67 9.72 14.58
CA SER A 150 14.29 10.01 15.87
C SER A 150 13.32 10.18 17.05
N ASP A 151 12.03 10.46 16.80
CA ASP A 151 11.05 10.73 17.85
C ASP A 151 10.26 9.46 18.24
N LEU A 152 10.50 8.38 17.53
CA LEU A 152 9.82 7.10 17.67
C LEU A 152 10.61 6.20 18.61
N ALA A 153 9.92 5.31 19.33
CA ALA A 153 10.59 4.51 20.34
C ALA A 153 11.72 3.65 19.70
N PRO A 154 12.83 3.37 20.40
CA PRO A 154 13.99 2.62 19.90
C PRO A 154 13.69 1.26 19.27
N GLU A 155 12.61 0.62 19.75
CA GLU A 155 12.18 -0.71 19.36
C GLU A 155 11.27 -0.68 18.11
N ALA A 156 11.04 0.52 17.59
CA ALA A 156 9.92 0.92 16.76
C ALA A 156 10.42 1.54 15.42
N ASN A 157 11.63 1.17 15.02
CA ASN A 157 12.32 1.69 13.82
C ASN A 157 11.93 0.97 12.50
N GLN A 158 10.81 0.24 12.46
CA GLN A 158 10.41 -0.49 11.25
C GLN A 158 9.37 0.31 10.47
N VAL A 159 9.86 1.12 9.54
CA VAL A 159 9.01 1.63 8.46
C VAL A 159 8.45 0.42 7.71
N LYS A 160 7.13 0.39 7.55
CA LYS A 160 6.40 -0.69 6.88
C LYS A 160 5.25 -0.10 6.08
N PHE A 161 4.61 -0.93 5.27
CA PHE A 161 3.33 -0.58 4.67
C PHE A 161 2.15 -0.96 5.58
N ASN A 162 1.14 -0.10 5.61
CA ASN A 162 -0.19 -0.35 6.13
C ASN A 162 -0.79 -1.52 5.36
N GLN A 163 -0.97 -2.66 6.05
CA GLN A 163 -1.49 -3.87 5.41
C GLN A 163 -2.94 -3.73 4.97
N ILE A 164 -3.73 -2.87 5.63
CA ILE A 164 -5.12 -2.61 5.26
C ILE A 164 -5.16 -1.85 3.93
N ALA A 165 -4.40 -0.76 3.80
CA ALA A 165 -4.34 0.04 2.58
C ALA A 165 -3.84 -0.78 1.38
N VAL A 166 -2.81 -1.60 1.56
CA VAL A 166 -2.31 -2.52 0.51
C VAL A 166 -3.39 -3.54 0.12
N ARG A 167 -4.11 -4.13 1.08
CA ARG A 167 -5.20 -5.08 0.80
C ARG A 167 -6.36 -4.41 0.07
N GLU A 168 -6.75 -3.21 0.47
CA GLU A 168 -7.81 -2.44 -0.17
C GLU A 168 -7.48 -2.14 -1.63
N TYR A 169 -6.25 -1.68 -1.90
CA TYR A 169 -5.76 -1.50 -3.26
C TYR A 169 -5.86 -2.79 -4.09
N VAL A 170 -5.36 -3.91 -3.56
CA VAL A 170 -5.40 -5.21 -4.27
C VAL A 170 -6.84 -5.68 -4.50
N ASN A 171 -7.74 -5.50 -3.53
CA ASN A 171 -9.16 -5.84 -3.66
C ASN A 171 -9.85 -5.00 -4.74
N GLN A 172 -9.55 -3.69 -4.80
CA GLN A 172 -10.10 -2.81 -5.83
C GLN A 172 -9.59 -3.18 -7.22
N LEU A 173 -8.30 -3.48 -7.34
CA LEU A 173 -7.70 -3.92 -8.60
C LEU A 173 -8.31 -5.25 -9.07
N ALA A 174 -8.50 -6.20 -8.16
CA ALA A 174 -9.18 -7.47 -8.44
C ALA A 174 -10.64 -7.24 -8.87
N ALA A 175 -11.39 -6.39 -8.19
CA ALA A 175 -12.78 -6.08 -8.56
C ALA A 175 -12.92 -5.48 -9.97
N GLN A 176 -11.88 -4.80 -10.47
CA GLN A 176 -11.86 -4.22 -11.82
C GLN A 176 -11.46 -5.23 -12.90
N LEU A 177 -10.59 -6.19 -12.56
CA LEU A 177 -9.93 -7.06 -13.54
C LEU A 177 -10.43 -8.50 -13.53
N ASP A 178 -10.79 -9.02 -12.35
CA ASP A 178 -11.23 -10.39 -12.18
C ASP A 178 -12.58 -10.59 -12.87
N ARG A 179 -12.64 -11.62 -13.71
CA ARG A 179 -13.84 -11.96 -14.46
C ARG A 179 -13.92 -13.46 -14.73
N PRO A 180 -15.12 -14.04 -14.67
CA PRO A 180 -15.30 -15.44 -15.04
C PRO A 180 -15.07 -15.64 -16.54
N ALA A 181 -14.75 -16.87 -16.92
CA ALA A 181 -14.80 -17.26 -18.32
C ALA A 181 -16.27 -17.32 -18.78
N GLN A 182 -16.54 -16.89 -20.01
CA GLN A 182 -17.86 -16.92 -20.62
C GLN A 182 -17.78 -17.68 -21.94
N ASN A 183 -18.65 -18.68 -22.09
CA ASN A 183 -18.74 -19.49 -23.29
C ASN A 183 -19.25 -18.66 -24.47
N ALA A 184 -18.81 -19.02 -25.68
CA ALA A 184 -19.44 -18.51 -26.90
C ALA A 184 -20.91 -18.95 -26.98
N GLU A 185 -21.78 -18.04 -27.39
CA GLU A 185 -23.16 -18.38 -27.74
C GLU A 185 -23.21 -18.86 -29.18
N LEU A 186 -23.90 -19.98 -29.40
CA LEU A 186 -23.95 -20.64 -30.70
C LEU A 186 -25.36 -20.58 -31.29
N ALA A 187 -25.42 -20.53 -32.62
CA ALA A 187 -26.64 -20.77 -33.39
C ALA A 187 -26.34 -21.75 -34.53
N PHE A 188 -27.39 -22.41 -35.03
CA PHE A 188 -27.30 -23.24 -36.22
C PHE A 188 -27.98 -22.51 -37.39
N SER A 189 -27.20 -22.09 -38.39
CA SER A 189 -27.70 -21.32 -39.53
C SER A 189 -26.98 -21.71 -40.81
N GLY A 190 -27.72 -21.81 -41.93
CA GLY A 190 -27.16 -22.18 -43.23
C GLY A 190 -26.48 -23.55 -43.24
N GLY A 191 -26.98 -24.50 -42.43
CA GLY A 191 -26.43 -25.86 -42.35
C GLY A 191 -25.16 -26.00 -41.52
N ARG A 192 -24.79 -25.00 -40.71
CA ARG A 192 -23.58 -25.04 -39.86
C ARG A 192 -23.77 -24.30 -38.54
N VAL A 193 -22.90 -24.62 -37.57
CA VAL A 193 -22.76 -23.85 -36.33
C VAL A 193 -22.12 -22.50 -36.64
N VAL A 194 -22.71 -21.44 -36.11
CA VAL A 194 -22.21 -20.07 -36.14
C VAL A 194 -22.13 -19.51 -34.74
N ILE A 195 -21.17 -18.60 -34.50
CA ILE A 195 -21.04 -17.91 -33.23
C ILE A 195 -21.88 -16.65 -33.27
N VAL A 196 -22.78 -16.55 -32.31
CA VAL A 196 -23.66 -15.39 -32.09
C VAL A 196 -22.94 -14.36 -31.24
N THR A 197 -22.37 -14.82 -30.13
CA THR A 197 -21.63 -13.99 -29.18
C THR A 197 -20.27 -14.65 -28.94
N PRO A 198 -19.14 -13.93 -29.15
CA PRO A 198 -17.81 -14.48 -28.93
C PRO A 198 -17.59 -14.95 -27.49
N SER A 199 -16.72 -15.95 -27.33
CA SER A 199 -16.29 -16.39 -26.02
C SER A 199 -15.38 -15.36 -25.33
N GLN A 200 -15.36 -15.37 -24.00
CA GLN A 200 -14.46 -14.54 -23.21
C GLN A 200 -13.65 -15.40 -22.25
N SER A 201 -12.33 -15.29 -22.30
CA SER A 201 -11.47 -15.93 -21.29
C SER A 201 -11.63 -15.25 -19.93
N GLY A 202 -11.70 -16.10 -18.90
CA GLY A 202 -11.64 -15.66 -17.52
C GLY A 202 -10.25 -15.15 -17.16
N PHE A 203 -10.20 -14.27 -16.17
CA PHE A 203 -8.98 -13.69 -15.64
C PHE A 203 -9.12 -13.55 -14.12
N GLU A 204 -8.08 -13.91 -13.39
CA GLU A 204 -8.06 -13.81 -11.93
C GLU A 204 -6.64 -13.49 -11.47
N ILE A 205 -6.48 -12.43 -10.68
CA ILE A 205 -5.17 -12.05 -10.11
C ILE A 205 -4.90 -12.87 -8.86
N ASP A 206 -3.65 -13.29 -8.66
CA ASP A 206 -3.20 -13.84 -7.37
C ASP A 206 -3.03 -12.69 -6.37
N GLN A 207 -4.12 -12.37 -5.67
CA GLN A 207 -4.17 -11.27 -4.71
C GLN A 207 -3.17 -11.46 -3.57
N GLY A 208 -3.04 -12.69 -3.06
CA GLY A 208 -2.08 -13.01 -2.00
C GLY A 208 -0.64 -12.76 -2.43
N ASN A 209 -0.27 -13.21 -3.64
CA ASN A 209 1.06 -12.95 -4.19
C ASN A 209 1.32 -11.46 -4.45
N LEU A 210 0.30 -10.70 -4.89
CA LEU A 210 0.46 -9.27 -5.10
C LEU A 210 0.70 -8.52 -3.77
N ILE A 211 -0.05 -8.83 -2.71
CA ILE A 211 0.13 -8.23 -1.39
C ILE A 211 1.54 -8.48 -0.85
N GLU A 212 2.02 -9.72 -0.93
CA GLU A 212 3.37 -10.10 -0.53
C GLU A 212 4.43 -9.26 -1.26
N LYS A 213 4.35 -9.20 -2.59
CA LYS A 213 5.33 -8.48 -3.41
C LYS A 213 5.29 -6.97 -3.28
N LEU A 214 4.13 -6.40 -2.97
CA LEU A 214 4.00 -4.97 -2.62
C LEU A 214 4.64 -4.71 -1.27
N THR A 215 4.41 -5.59 -0.29
CA THR A 215 4.97 -5.46 1.06
C THR A 215 6.50 -5.51 1.04
N GLU A 216 7.08 -6.36 0.19
CA GLU A 216 8.53 -6.45 -0.02
C GLU A 216 9.19 -5.17 -0.56
N LEU A 217 8.44 -4.24 -1.16
CA LEU A 217 9.05 -3.02 -1.72
C LEU A 217 9.77 -2.17 -0.67
N ILE A 218 9.39 -2.30 0.61
CA ILE A 218 10.02 -1.57 1.71
C ILE A 218 11.45 -2.04 2.00
N THR A 219 11.73 -3.32 1.77
CA THR A 219 13.05 -3.93 1.98
C THR A 219 13.84 -4.06 0.68
N ASN A 220 13.15 -4.25 -0.44
CA ASN A 220 13.73 -4.40 -1.77
C ASN A 220 13.00 -3.50 -2.78
N PRO A 221 13.31 -2.19 -2.79
CA PRO A 221 12.74 -1.22 -3.71
C PRO A 221 12.97 -1.61 -5.18
N ARG A 222 11.93 -1.48 -6.00
CA ARG A 222 11.99 -1.78 -7.44
C ARG A 222 10.84 -1.08 -8.17
N PRO A 223 11.03 -0.67 -9.43
CA PRO A 223 10.00 0.06 -10.18
C PRO A 223 8.89 -0.85 -10.73
N ILE A 224 9.03 -2.18 -10.62
CA ILE A 224 8.08 -3.15 -11.17
C ILE A 224 7.76 -4.23 -10.15
N VAL A 225 6.46 -4.44 -9.91
CA VAL A 225 5.92 -5.57 -9.15
C VAL A 225 5.20 -6.51 -10.10
N LYS A 226 5.70 -7.73 -10.23
CA LYS A 226 5.07 -8.77 -11.07
C LYS A 226 4.20 -9.68 -10.22
N THR A 227 2.90 -9.70 -10.40
CA THR A 227 2.02 -10.71 -9.78
C THR A 227 1.74 -11.88 -10.70
N LYS A 228 1.31 -13.00 -10.13
CA LYS A 228 0.74 -14.12 -10.86
C LYS A 228 -0.71 -13.80 -11.22
N ALA A 229 -1.18 -14.31 -12.35
CA ALA A 229 -2.58 -14.27 -12.72
C ALA A 229 -2.93 -15.57 -13.43
N LYS A 230 -4.17 -16.03 -13.24
CA LYS A 230 -4.73 -17.19 -13.91
C LYS A 230 -5.61 -16.73 -15.05
N ARG A 231 -5.54 -17.46 -16.16
CA ARG A 231 -6.45 -17.31 -17.29
C ARG A 231 -7.18 -18.63 -17.47
N TYR A 232 -8.51 -18.56 -17.50
CA TYR A 232 -9.35 -19.72 -17.69
C TYR A 232 -9.93 -19.66 -19.10
N PRO A 233 -9.64 -20.62 -19.99
CA PRO A 233 -10.32 -20.68 -21.26
C PRO A 233 -11.80 -20.99 -21.01
N PRO A 234 -12.72 -20.41 -21.80
CA PRO A 234 -14.10 -20.84 -21.79
C PRO A 234 -14.21 -22.27 -22.32
N THR A 235 -15.16 -23.04 -21.79
CA THR A 235 -15.40 -24.43 -22.22
C THR A 235 -15.79 -24.50 -23.69
N ILE A 236 -16.54 -23.51 -24.17
CA ILE A 236 -16.98 -23.40 -25.56
C ILE A 236 -16.44 -22.11 -26.14
N HIS A 237 -15.68 -22.22 -27.22
CA HIS A 237 -14.98 -21.13 -27.87
C HIS A 237 -14.87 -21.35 -29.38
N GLU A 238 -14.36 -20.34 -30.07
CA GLU A 238 -14.26 -20.27 -31.52
C GLU A 238 -13.52 -21.47 -32.12
N GLY A 239 -12.49 -21.92 -31.41
CA GLY A 239 -11.59 -22.99 -31.86
C GLY A 239 -12.16 -24.40 -31.74
N ASN A 240 -13.11 -24.65 -30.83
CA ASN A 240 -13.58 -26.01 -30.53
C ASN A 240 -15.00 -26.31 -31.00
N THR A 241 -15.64 -25.39 -31.75
CA THR A 241 -17.01 -25.59 -32.27
C THR A 241 -17.19 -26.89 -33.06
N LYS A 242 -16.16 -27.37 -33.76
CA LYS A 242 -16.19 -28.65 -34.51
C LYS A 242 -16.20 -29.87 -33.60
N GLU A 243 -15.60 -29.77 -32.42
CA GLU A 243 -15.51 -30.86 -31.44
C GLU A 243 -16.85 -31.11 -30.74
N LEU A 244 -17.78 -30.15 -30.82
CA LEU A 244 -19.14 -30.27 -30.28
C LEU A 244 -19.98 -31.33 -31.01
N GLY A 245 -19.54 -31.82 -32.17
CA GLY A 245 -20.23 -32.91 -32.89
C GLY A 245 -21.55 -32.52 -33.57
N ILE A 246 -21.88 -31.22 -33.64
CA ILE A 246 -23.09 -30.71 -34.28
C ILE A 246 -22.87 -30.74 -35.81
N LYS A 247 -23.46 -31.73 -36.48
CA LYS A 247 -23.26 -31.98 -37.92
C LYS A 247 -24.34 -31.37 -38.79
N GLU A 248 -25.59 -31.56 -38.42
CA GLU A 248 -26.73 -31.25 -39.28
C GLU A 248 -28.02 -31.03 -38.48
N LEU A 249 -29.02 -30.47 -39.16
CA LEU A 249 -30.36 -30.34 -38.62
C LEU A 249 -31.07 -31.70 -38.67
N ILE A 250 -31.32 -32.30 -37.52
CA ILE A 250 -31.99 -33.61 -37.42
C ILE A 250 -33.52 -33.53 -37.39
N GLY A 251 -34.08 -32.35 -37.14
CA GLY A 251 -35.54 -32.16 -37.09
C GLY A 251 -35.94 -30.70 -36.95
N ARG A 252 -37.07 -30.35 -37.57
CA ARG A 252 -37.69 -29.02 -37.48
C ARG A 252 -39.19 -29.19 -37.31
N GLY A 253 -39.75 -28.48 -36.34
CA GLY A 253 -41.18 -28.32 -36.16
C GLY A 253 -41.53 -26.84 -36.26
N GLU A 254 -42.62 -26.54 -36.95
CA GLU A 254 -43.15 -25.18 -37.03
C GLU A 254 -44.56 -25.14 -36.45
N SER A 255 -44.84 -24.10 -35.67
CA SER A 255 -46.17 -23.85 -35.14
C SER A 255 -46.48 -22.37 -35.29
N THR A 256 -47.74 -22.08 -35.58
CA THR A 256 -48.23 -20.70 -35.67
C THR A 256 -49.01 -20.37 -34.40
N PHE A 257 -48.84 -19.16 -33.90
CA PHE A 257 -49.64 -18.63 -32.79
C PHE A 257 -50.67 -17.61 -33.28
N TYR A 258 -51.06 -17.68 -34.55
CA TYR A 258 -52.10 -16.83 -35.12
C TYR A 258 -53.40 -16.95 -34.31
N GLY A 259 -54.03 -15.81 -33.99
CA GLY A 259 -55.21 -15.75 -33.12
C GLY A 259 -54.94 -15.88 -31.61
N SER A 260 -53.69 -16.05 -31.18
CA SER A 260 -53.34 -16.04 -29.75
C SER A 260 -53.38 -14.63 -29.16
N SER A 261 -53.63 -14.54 -27.85
CA SER A 261 -53.49 -13.27 -27.12
C SER A 261 -52.05 -12.74 -27.21
N ASN A 262 -51.91 -11.40 -27.15
CA ASN A 262 -50.59 -10.76 -27.12
C ASN A 262 -49.74 -11.25 -25.94
N LYS A 263 -50.37 -11.53 -24.80
CA LYS A 263 -49.68 -12.04 -23.60
C LYS A 263 -49.13 -13.45 -23.81
N ARG A 264 -49.90 -14.34 -24.46
CA ARG A 264 -49.42 -15.68 -24.82
C ARG A 264 -48.24 -15.62 -25.79
N VAL A 265 -48.34 -14.80 -26.83
CA VAL A 265 -47.24 -14.61 -27.80
C VAL A 265 -45.98 -14.09 -27.11
N HIS A 266 -46.12 -13.13 -26.19
CA HIS A 266 -45.01 -12.63 -25.37
C HIS A 266 -44.38 -13.76 -24.54
N ASN A 267 -45.17 -14.53 -23.79
CA ASN A 267 -44.68 -15.62 -22.95
C ASN A 267 -43.94 -16.70 -23.75
N ILE A 268 -44.45 -17.06 -24.93
CA ILE A 268 -43.79 -18.02 -25.82
C ILE A 268 -42.47 -17.46 -26.31
N ARG A 269 -42.40 -16.17 -26.69
CA ARG A 269 -41.14 -15.54 -27.10
C ARG A 269 -40.14 -15.52 -25.96
N THR A 270 -40.56 -15.13 -24.76
CA THR A 270 -39.70 -15.13 -23.55
C THR A 270 -39.17 -16.53 -23.23
N GLY A 271 -40.03 -17.56 -23.27
CA GLY A 271 -39.60 -18.94 -23.07
C GLY A 271 -38.67 -19.44 -24.17
N GLY A 272 -38.98 -19.12 -25.43
CA GLY A 272 -38.15 -19.47 -26.58
C GLY A 272 -36.76 -18.86 -26.52
N GLN A 273 -36.63 -17.60 -26.09
CA GLN A 273 -35.34 -16.95 -25.90
C GLN A 273 -34.47 -17.62 -24.84
N LYS A 274 -35.08 -18.21 -23.79
CA LYS A 274 -34.35 -18.95 -22.76
C LYS A 274 -33.86 -20.33 -23.20
N ILE A 275 -34.54 -20.95 -24.16
CA ILE A 275 -34.21 -22.30 -24.66
C ILE A 275 -33.34 -22.22 -25.93
N ASN A 276 -33.45 -21.15 -26.69
CA ASN A 276 -32.72 -21.00 -27.95
C ASN A 276 -31.21 -21.01 -27.70
N GLY A 277 -30.49 -21.84 -28.46
CA GLY A 277 -29.03 -22.00 -28.30
C GLY A 277 -28.62 -22.97 -27.17
N PHE A 278 -29.56 -23.63 -26.50
CA PHE A 278 -29.23 -24.63 -25.48
C PHE A 278 -28.48 -25.80 -26.11
N LEU A 279 -27.33 -26.15 -25.52
CA LEU A 279 -26.51 -27.27 -25.93
C LEU A 279 -26.79 -28.46 -25.04
N VAL A 280 -27.03 -29.61 -25.66
CA VAL A 280 -27.31 -30.87 -24.96
C VAL A 280 -26.17 -31.83 -25.27
N ALA A 281 -25.42 -32.21 -24.24
CA ALA A 281 -24.30 -33.13 -24.38
C ALA A 281 -24.78 -34.56 -24.72
N PRO A 282 -23.93 -35.40 -25.31
CA PRO A 282 -24.25 -36.82 -25.52
C PRO A 282 -24.66 -37.50 -24.21
N GLY A 283 -25.84 -38.13 -24.21
CA GLY A 283 -26.40 -38.80 -23.03
C GLY A 283 -27.08 -37.88 -22.02
N GLU A 284 -27.05 -36.56 -22.23
CA GLU A 284 -27.76 -35.60 -21.39
C GLU A 284 -29.26 -35.59 -21.74
N THR A 285 -30.10 -35.45 -20.71
CA THR A 285 -31.54 -35.26 -20.89
C THR A 285 -31.89 -33.77 -20.83
N PHE A 286 -32.41 -33.24 -21.92
CA PHE A 286 -32.93 -31.89 -21.93
C PHE A 286 -34.27 -31.79 -21.20
N SER A 287 -34.36 -30.91 -20.20
CA SER A 287 -35.61 -30.58 -19.50
C SER A 287 -36.06 -29.16 -19.83
N THR A 288 -37.14 -29.05 -20.60
CA THR A 288 -37.75 -27.76 -20.95
C THR A 288 -38.13 -26.97 -19.69
N ALA A 289 -38.70 -27.62 -18.67
CA ALA A 289 -39.08 -26.96 -17.42
C ALA A 289 -37.86 -26.40 -16.67
N ALA A 290 -36.75 -27.15 -16.65
CA ALA A 290 -35.51 -26.68 -16.03
C ALA A 290 -34.92 -25.49 -16.79
N ALA A 291 -34.87 -25.56 -18.13
CA ALA A 291 -34.36 -24.48 -18.97
C ALA A 291 -35.18 -23.18 -18.87
N LEU A 292 -36.51 -23.28 -18.75
CA LEU A 292 -37.38 -22.12 -18.57
C LEU A 292 -37.21 -21.46 -17.19
N GLY A 293 -36.89 -22.25 -16.16
CA GLY A 293 -36.83 -21.84 -14.76
C GLY A 293 -38.21 -21.44 -14.22
N SER A 294 -38.25 -20.53 -13.23
CA SER A 294 -39.51 -20.00 -12.73
C SER A 294 -40.26 -19.24 -13.83
N VAL A 295 -41.55 -19.55 -14.00
CA VAL A 295 -42.43 -18.92 -14.99
C VAL A 295 -43.38 -17.96 -14.25
N ASN A 296 -42.95 -16.72 -14.04
CA ASN A 296 -43.71 -15.72 -13.31
C ASN A 296 -43.36 -14.31 -13.79
N ARG A 297 -43.94 -13.29 -13.15
CA ARG A 297 -43.73 -11.89 -13.52
C ARG A 297 -42.29 -11.41 -13.34
N SER A 298 -41.56 -11.90 -12.34
CA SER A 298 -40.17 -11.49 -12.12
C SER A 298 -39.21 -12.06 -13.16
N THR A 299 -39.59 -13.13 -13.84
CA THR A 299 -38.84 -13.73 -14.95
C THR A 299 -39.37 -13.32 -16.33
N GLY A 300 -40.22 -12.29 -16.39
CA GLY A 300 -40.67 -11.66 -17.63
C GLY A 300 -41.96 -12.22 -18.23
N TYR A 301 -42.62 -13.18 -17.56
CA TYR A 301 -43.88 -13.74 -18.05
C TYR A 301 -45.10 -12.92 -17.60
N LEU A 302 -46.11 -12.86 -18.46
CA LEU A 302 -47.38 -12.18 -18.24
C LEU A 302 -48.46 -13.18 -17.79
N PRO A 303 -49.41 -12.78 -16.92
CA PRO A 303 -50.51 -13.64 -16.50
C PRO A 303 -51.40 -14.05 -17.69
N GLU A 304 -51.69 -15.35 -17.79
CA GLU A 304 -52.51 -15.93 -18.86
C GLU A 304 -53.30 -17.14 -18.34
N LEU A 305 -54.36 -17.54 -19.06
CA LEU A 305 -55.15 -18.72 -18.75
C LEU A 305 -54.26 -19.98 -18.72
N VAL A 306 -54.37 -20.76 -17.65
CA VAL A 306 -53.70 -22.06 -17.49
C VAL A 306 -54.72 -23.18 -17.67
N ILE A 307 -54.30 -24.28 -18.29
CA ILE A 307 -55.10 -25.50 -18.32
C ILE A 307 -54.96 -26.17 -16.95
N LYS A 308 -56.07 -26.27 -16.20
CA LYS A 308 -56.13 -27.15 -15.03
C LYS A 308 -56.47 -28.55 -15.53
N GLY A 309 -55.48 -29.45 -15.47
CA GLY A 309 -55.66 -30.88 -15.63
C GLY A 309 -55.97 -31.54 -14.29
#